data_AF-A0A954YNV1-F1
#
_entry.id   AF-A0A954YNV1-F1
#
_cell.length_a   1.000
_cell.length_b   1.000
_cell.length_c   1.000
_cell.angle_alpha   90.00
_cell.angle_beta   90.00
_cell.angle_gamma   90.00
#
_symmetry.space_group_name_H-M   'P 1'
#
loop_
_entity.id
_entity.type
_entity.pdbx_description
1 polymer ?
#
loop_
_entity_poly.entity_id
_entity_poly.type
_entity_poly.pdbx_seq_one_letter_code
_entity_poly.pdbx_strand_id
1 'polypeptide(L)'
;MTESDHDSKPLSSLLPDDAQCFRCGYLLRGLIDNICPECGFAFDPTNPESYVSPSRPVKRNVFGRTPKPFPPGKIATRILLVMVIALLIDFSNPGQASLDACIWQVAAIFTVFCFAVSWFTRLVSWLIIKGTPEAPPREPFRKWALIPLLLFLLMTNWLYPWAAYVRFQMSKSAFESAAKKQTKIVSGSPQRIGLYVVRWTRVEPNGDMFFEVGTSFIDAFGFWYIANEPPSLTGKWYTEHMLTNHWYIGGERF
;
A
#
# COMPACT_ATOMS: atom_id res chain seq x y z
N MET A 1 43.09 55.31 29.61
CA MET A 1 43.55 53.93 29.44
C MET A 1 42.79 53.08 30.44
N THR A 2 41.67 52.51 30.00
CA THR A 2 40.87 51.58 30.79
C THR A 2 41.15 50.20 30.24
N GLU A 3 42.05 49.50 30.92
CA GLU A 3 42.36 48.09 30.74
C GLU A 3 41.15 47.31 31.25
N SER A 4 40.26 46.90 30.33
CA SER A 4 39.13 46.05 30.68
C SER A 4 39.65 44.62 30.79
N ASP A 5 40.01 44.22 32.00
CA ASP A 5 40.18 42.82 32.38
C ASP A 5 38.85 42.10 32.16
N HIS A 6 38.68 41.59 30.94
CA HIS A 6 37.62 40.65 30.63
C HIS A 6 37.98 39.35 31.35
N ASP A 7 37.31 39.14 32.47
CA ASP A 7 37.30 37.93 33.27
C ASP A 7 36.78 36.75 32.41
N SER A 8 37.63 36.27 31.51
CA SER A 8 37.35 35.17 30.60
C SER A 8 37.38 33.89 31.40
N LYS A 9 36.25 33.59 32.04
CA LYS A 9 36.01 32.31 32.70
C LYS A 9 36.44 31.20 31.73
N PRO A 10 37.37 30.31 32.12
CA PRO A 10 37.94 29.34 31.20
C PRO A 10 36.82 28.46 30.64
N LEU A 11 36.74 28.38 29.31
CA LEU A 11 35.76 27.59 28.55
C LEU A 11 35.78 26.10 28.93
N SER A 12 36.85 25.64 29.56
CA SER A 12 37.01 24.31 30.14
C SER A 12 35.94 23.94 31.17
N SER A 13 35.32 24.94 31.82
CA SER A 13 34.25 24.73 32.80
C SER A 13 32.91 24.27 32.19
N LEU A 14 32.77 24.26 30.85
CA LEU A 14 31.56 23.81 30.17
C LEU A 14 31.57 22.31 29.81
N LEU A 15 32.73 21.65 29.89
CA LEU A 15 32.85 20.23 29.58
C LEU A 15 32.42 19.37 30.79
N PRO A 16 31.65 18.29 30.58
CA PRO A 16 31.47 17.26 31.59
C PRO A 16 32.81 16.67 32.04
N ASP A 17 32.92 16.26 33.31
CA ASP A 17 34.16 15.73 33.91
C ASP A 17 34.72 14.48 33.20
N ASP A 18 33.88 13.81 32.42
CA ASP A 18 34.17 12.59 31.70
C ASP A 18 34.26 12.79 30.18
N ALA A 19 34.33 14.03 29.70
CA ALA A 19 34.50 14.32 28.28
C ALA A 19 35.82 13.74 27.75
N GLN A 20 35.75 13.00 26.66
CA GLN A 20 36.85 12.34 25.97
C GLN A 20 36.90 12.76 24.49
N CYS A 21 38.11 12.87 23.95
CA CYS A 21 38.34 13.18 22.55
C CYS A 21 37.69 12.11 21.66
N PHE A 22 36.92 12.55 20.67
CA PHE A 22 36.24 11.65 19.73
C PHE A 22 37.20 10.73 18.95
N ARG A 23 38.45 11.17 18.74
CA ARG A 23 39.42 10.46 17.89
C ARG A 23 40.32 9.49 18.64
N CYS A 24 40.86 9.90 19.79
CA CYS A 24 41.84 9.11 20.54
C CYS A 24 41.37 8.69 21.94
N GLY A 25 40.21 9.17 22.42
CA GLY A 25 39.70 8.85 23.76
C GLY A 25 40.37 9.61 24.91
N TYR A 26 41.29 10.55 24.64
CA TYR A 26 41.94 11.35 25.69
C TYR A 26 40.95 12.21 26.47
N LEU A 27 41.07 12.28 27.80
CA LEU A 27 40.19 13.09 28.67
C LEU A 27 40.41 14.59 28.42
N LEU A 28 39.35 15.31 28.05
CA LEU A 28 39.40 16.72 27.67
C LEU A 28 39.22 17.70 28.85
N ARG A 29 39.14 17.19 30.09
CA ARG A 29 38.92 18.02 31.28
C ARG A 29 40.13 18.91 31.58
N GLY A 30 39.86 20.16 31.98
CA GLY A 30 40.89 21.09 32.46
C GLY A 30 41.84 21.66 31.40
N LEU A 31 41.60 21.40 30.11
CA LEU A 31 42.37 21.98 29.02
C LEU A 31 42.03 23.46 28.82
N ILE A 32 43.05 24.30 28.62
CA ILE A 32 42.89 25.74 28.34
C ILE A 32 42.45 25.93 26.87
N ASP A 33 43.04 25.14 25.97
CA ASP A 33 42.75 25.18 24.54
C ASP A 33 41.74 24.11 24.13
N ASN A 34 40.91 24.44 23.14
CA ASN A 34 39.94 23.54 22.55
C ASN A 34 40.57 22.55 21.53
N ILE A 35 41.77 22.06 21.83
CA ILE A 35 42.56 21.16 20.97
C ILE A 35 43.07 19.98 21.81
N CYS A 36 42.86 18.76 21.32
CA CYS A 36 43.35 17.55 21.99
C CYS A 36 44.88 17.48 21.94
N PRO A 37 45.58 17.34 23.08
CA PRO A 37 47.05 17.34 23.12
C PRO A 37 47.66 16.08 22.49
N GLU A 38 46.93 14.96 22.49
CA GLU A 38 47.42 13.69 21.93
C GLU A 38 47.32 13.63 20.40
N CYS A 39 46.28 14.20 19.81
CA CYS A 39 46.00 14.02 18.37
C CYS A 39 45.80 15.31 17.57
N GLY A 40 45.90 16.47 18.22
CA GLY A 40 45.72 17.79 17.60
C GLY A 40 44.29 18.06 17.10
N PHE A 41 43.31 17.22 17.42
CA PHE A 41 41.93 17.41 16.97
C PHE A 41 41.26 18.53 17.76
N ALA A 42 40.79 19.56 17.05
CA ALA A 42 39.99 20.61 17.65
C ALA A 42 38.59 20.09 18.01
N PHE A 43 38.06 20.51 19.15
CA PHE A 43 36.71 20.21 19.59
C PHE A 43 36.01 21.51 20.00
N ASP A 44 34.70 21.48 20.20
CA ASP A 44 33.93 22.65 20.61
C ASP A 44 33.13 22.29 21.88
N PRO A 45 33.46 22.89 23.05
CA PRO A 45 32.78 22.63 24.32
C PRO A 45 31.27 22.89 24.27
N THR A 46 30.83 23.80 23.40
CA THR A 46 29.41 24.12 23.20
C THR A 46 28.71 23.15 22.25
N ASN A 47 29.49 22.44 21.42
CA ASN A 47 28.98 21.43 20.51
C ASN A 47 29.17 20.02 21.08
N PRO A 48 28.13 19.44 21.69
CA PRO A 48 28.14 18.08 22.24
C PRO A 48 28.51 16.95 21.27
N GLU A 49 28.44 17.18 19.95
CA GLU A 49 28.79 16.18 18.93
C GLU A 49 30.31 16.14 18.66
N SER A 50 31.08 17.09 19.20
CA SER A 50 32.53 17.20 18.99
C SER A 50 33.37 16.34 19.96
N TYR A 51 32.75 15.77 21.00
CA TYR A 51 33.41 14.92 22.00
C TYR A 51 32.50 13.75 22.46
N VAL A 52 33.08 12.78 23.17
CA VAL A 52 32.38 11.62 23.74
C VAL A 52 32.30 11.78 25.26
N SER A 53 31.15 11.52 25.88
CA SER A 53 31.01 11.51 27.35
C SER A 53 30.34 10.18 27.75
N PRO A 54 31.02 9.31 28.53
CA PRO A 54 30.47 8.03 29.01
C PRO A 54 29.18 8.15 29.84
N SER A 55 29.04 9.23 30.60
CA SER A 55 27.90 9.53 31.46
C SER A 55 26.71 10.01 30.65
N ARG A 56 26.97 10.55 29.46
CA ARG A 56 25.91 10.81 28.52
C ARG A 56 25.47 9.48 27.93
N PRO A 57 24.19 9.09 28.08
CA PRO A 57 23.68 7.95 27.31
C PRO A 57 23.96 8.29 25.85
N VAL A 58 24.89 7.56 25.24
CA VAL A 58 25.27 7.81 23.86
C VAL A 58 23.95 7.73 23.12
N LYS A 59 23.50 8.85 22.53
CA LYS A 59 22.54 8.82 21.43
C LYS A 59 23.26 8.16 20.29
N ARG A 60 23.52 6.86 20.46
CA ARG A 60 24.21 6.02 19.52
C ARG A 60 23.19 5.92 18.43
N ASN A 61 23.31 6.83 17.47
CA ASN A 61 22.75 6.75 16.14
C ASN A 61 23.34 5.52 15.41
N VAL A 62 23.45 4.37 16.08
CA VAL A 62 23.54 3.06 15.46
C VAL A 62 22.27 2.85 14.62
N PHE A 63 21.13 3.42 15.07
CA PHE A 63 19.92 3.58 14.26
C PHE A 63 19.95 4.79 13.29
N GLY A 64 21.05 5.56 13.22
CA GLY A 64 21.23 6.65 12.25
C GLY A 64 21.37 6.15 10.81
N ARG A 65 21.69 4.86 10.62
CA ARG A 65 21.67 4.18 9.32
C ARG A 65 20.52 3.21 9.12
N THR A 66 19.81 2.82 10.17
CA THR A 66 18.54 2.12 9.95
C THR A 66 17.62 3.13 9.27
N PRO A 67 16.98 2.78 8.14
CA PRO A 67 16.07 3.67 7.47
C PRO A 67 15.05 4.12 8.50
N LYS A 68 15.12 5.40 8.90
CA LYS A 68 14.16 5.99 9.83
C LYS A 68 12.77 5.58 9.31
N PRO A 69 11.87 5.09 10.17
CA PRO A 69 10.53 4.64 9.77
C PRO A 69 9.66 5.85 9.39
N PHE A 70 10.15 6.71 8.51
CA PHE A 70 9.38 7.78 7.92
C PHE A 70 8.24 7.16 7.15
N PRO A 71 7.00 7.66 7.31
CA PRO A 71 5.87 7.19 6.52
C PRO A 71 6.24 7.24 5.03
N PRO A 72 5.69 6.33 4.20
CA PRO A 72 5.95 6.42 2.78
C PRO A 72 5.61 7.84 2.33
N GLY A 73 6.48 8.43 1.53
CA GLY A 73 6.27 9.79 1.05
C GLY A 73 4.92 9.91 0.34
N LYS A 74 4.36 11.12 0.27
CA LYS A 74 3.05 11.38 -0.38
C LYS A 74 2.97 10.75 -1.78
N ILE A 75 4.08 10.72 -2.51
CA ILE A 75 4.20 10.11 -3.84
C ILE A 75 3.97 8.60 -3.78
N ALA A 76 4.66 7.89 -2.89
CA ALA A 76 4.51 6.45 -2.72
C ALA A 76 3.07 6.06 -2.31
N THR A 77 2.43 6.83 -1.42
CA THR A 77 1.02 6.62 -1.07
C THR A 77 0.08 6.83 -2.25
N ARG A 78 0.32 7.85 -3.10
CA ARG A 78 -0.48 8.10 -4.30
C ARG A 78 -0.30 6.98 -5.32
N ILE A 79 0.93 6.51 -5.54
CA ILE A 79 1.21 5.36 -6.42
C ILE A 79 0.47 4.12 -5.93
N LEU A 80 0.56 3.81 -4.63
CA LEU A 80 -0.15 2.68 -4.04
C LEU A 80 -1.67 2.82 -4.22
N LEU A 81 -2.23 4.00 -4.00
CA LEU A 81 -3.66 4.24 -4.18
C LEU A 81 -4.10 4.00 -5.64
N VAL A 82 -3.34 4.51 -6.61
CA VAL A 82 -3.62 4.29 -8.04
C VAL A 82 -3.53 2.80 -8.38
N MET A 83 -2.52 2.08 -7.87
CA MET A 83 -2.37 0.65 -8.10
C MET A 83 -3.51 -0.17 -7.47
N VAL A 84 -3.94 0.17 -6.26
CA VAL A 84 -5.09 -0.46 -5.59
C VAL A 84 -6.37 -0.24 -6.39
N ILE A 85 -6.62 0.99 -6.86
CA ILE A 85 -7.79 1.30 -7.68
C ILE A 85 -7.75 0.53 -9.01
N ALA A 86 -6.59 0.49 -9.67
CA ALA A 86 -6.41 -0.25 -10.92
C ALA A 86 -6.70 -1.75 -10.72
N LEU A 87 -6.17 -2.36 -9.65
CA LEU A 87 -6.47 -3.75 -9.29
C LEU A 87 -7.96 -3.99 -9.03
N LEU A 88 -8.63 -3.10 -8.29
CA LEU A 88 -10.06 -3.23 -8.03
C LEU A 88 -10.90 -3.12 -9.31
N ILE A 89 -10.51 -2.25 -10.24
CA ILE A 89 -11.16 -2.14 -11.55
C ILE A 89 -10.94 -3.43 -12.36
N ASP A 90 -9.74 -3.98 -12.35
CA ASP A 90 -9.40 -5.19 -13.10
C ASP A 90 -10.14 -6.42 -12.53
N PHE A 91 -10.09 -6.63 -11.21
CA PHE A 91 -10.84 -7.71 -10.54
C PHE A 91 -12.36 -7.59 -10.67
N SER A 92 -12.88 -6.41 -11.01
CA SER A 92 -14.31 -6.21 -11.21
C SER A 92 -14.83 -6.68 -12.58
N ASN A 93 -13.93 -7.05 -13.50
CA ASN A 93 -14.27 -7.59 -14.82
C ASN A 93 -14.18 -9.14 -14.81
N PRO A 94 -15.30 -9.87 -14.89
CA PRO A 94 -15.26 -11.32 -14.99
C PRO A 94 -14.60 -11.75 -16.31
N GLY A 95 -13.71 -12.75 -16.25
CA GLY A 95 -13.09 -13.36 -17.43
C GLY A 95 -11.96 -12.57 -18.09
N GLN A 96 -11.37 -11.58 -17.39
CA GLN A 96 -10.21 -10.84 -17.90
C GLN A 96 -8.90 -11.58 -17.56
N ALA A 97 -8.69 -12.73 -18.20
CA ALA A 97 -7.44 -13.50 -18.12
C ALA A 97 -6.58 -13.30 -19.38
N SER A 98 -6.40 -12.05 -19.82
CA SER A 98 -5.43 -11.77 -20.89
C SER A 98 -4.00 -11.82 -20.32
N LEU A 99 -3.03 -12.25 -21.14
CA LEU A 99 -1.61 -12.27 -20.74
C LEU A 99 -1.14 -10.88 -20.26
N ASP A 100 -1.60 -9.82 -20.92
CA ASP A 100 -1.31 -8.44 -20.51
C ASP A 100 -1.87 -8.11 -19.12
N ALA A 101 -3.12 -8.54 -18.84
CA ALA A 101 -3.71 -8.36 -17.51
C ALA A 101 -2.92 -9.13 -16.44
N CYS A 102 -2.45 -10.34 -16.76
CA CYS A 102 -1.64 -11.15 -15.85
C CYS A 102 -0.32 -10.43 -15.45
N ILE A 103 0.39 -9.82 -16.42
CA ILE A 103 1.62 -9.07 -16.13
C ILE A 103 1.34 -7.89 -15.19
N TRP A 104 0.29 -7.12 -15.47
CA TRP A 104 -0.10 -5.98 -14.63
C TRP A 104 -0.57 -6.41 -13.24
N GLN A 105 -1.32 -7.50 -13.13
CA GLN A 105 -1.73 -8.08 -11.86
C GLN A 105 -0.52 -8.53 -11.04
N VAL A 106 0.44 -9.23 -11.64
CA VAL A 106 1.67 -9.65 -10.95
C VAL A 106 2.47 -8.43 -10.48
N ALA A 107 2.64 -7.42 -11.31
CA ALA A 107 3.36 -6.19 -10.94
C ALA A 107 2.66 -5.44 -9.78
N ALA A 108 1.33 -5.37 -9.82
CA ALA A 108 0.54 -4.71 -8.78
C ALA A 108 0.55 -5.52 -7.47
N ILE A 109 0.41 -6.85 -7.53
CA ILE A 109 0.54 -7.74 -6.36
C ILE A 109 1.93 -7.61 -5.74
N PHE A 110 2.98 -7.63 -6.55
CA PHE A 110 4.36 -7.45 -6.09
C PHE A 110 4.54 -6.09 -5.41
N THR A 111 4.01 -5.02 -5.99
CA THR A 111 4.04 -3.68 -5.39
C THR A 111 3.35 -3.67 -4.03
N VAL A 112 2.13 -4.21 -3.95
CA VAL A 112 1.34 -4.34 -2.71
C VAL A 112 2.11 -5.14 -1.66
N PHE A 113 2.76 -6.24 -2.05
CA PHE A 113 3.60 -7.06 -1.19
C PHE A 113 4.80 -6.28 -0.63
N CYS A 114 5.53 -5.55 -1.46
CA CYS A 114 6.64 -4.69 -1.00
C CYS A 114 6.17 -3.65 0.03
N PHE A 115 4.99 -3.05 -0.19
CA PHE A 115 4.41 -2.12 0.79
C PHE A 115 4.01 -2.82 2.09
N ALA A 116 3.44 -4.02 2.03
CA ALA A 116 3.09 -4.82 3.20
C ALA A 116 4.33 -5.20 4.03
N VAL A 117 5.40 -5.65 3.38
CA VAL A 117 6.69 -5.96 4.04
C VAL A 117 7.31 -4.71 4.66
N SER A 118 7.32 -3.58 3.93
CA SER A 118 7.80 -2.30 4.46
C SER A 118 6.99 -1.86 5.68
N TRP A 119 5.69 -2.12 5.69
CA TRP A 119 4.82 -1.86 6.83
C TRP A 119 5.10 -2.76 8.02
N PHE A 120 5.25 -4.05 7.77
CA PHE A 120 5.53 -5.03 8.81
C PHE A 120 6.85 -4.74 9.52
N THR A 121 7.91 -4.44 8.76
CA THR A 121 9.22 -4.07 9.34
C THR A 121 9.14 -2.81 10.20
N ARG A 122 8.30 -1.83 9.84
CA ARG A 122 8.05 -0.64 10.66
C ARG A 122 7.27 -0.94 11.92
N LEU A 123 6.25 -1.79 11.84
CA LEU A 123 5.49 -2.24 13.01
C LEU A 123 6.40 -2.94 14.01
N VAL A 124 7.23 -3.86 13.54
CA VAL A 124 8.24 -4.55 14.36
C VAL A 124 9.23 -3.56 14.97
N SER A 125 9.75 -2.62 14.17
CA SER A 125 10.65 -1.57 14.67
C SER A 125 9.99 -0.71 15.75
N TRP A 126 8.72 -0.34 15.57
CA TRP A 126 7.95 0.41 16.56
C TRP A 126 7.76 -0.38 17.86
N LEU A 127 7.44 -1.67 17.78
CA LEU A 127 7.30 -2.54 18.94
C LEU A 127 8.60 -2.68 19.73
N ILE A 128 9.75 -2.76 19.04
CA ILE A 128 11.08 -2.80 19.67
C ILE A 128 11.41 -1.46 20.35
N ILE A 129 11.08 -0.33 19.70
CA ILE A 129 11.41 1.02 20.21
C ILE A 129 10.46 1.48 21.32
N LYS A 130 9.23 0.97 21.41
CA LYS A 130 8.24 1.40 22.43
C LYS A 130 8.74 1.29 23.88
N GLY A 131 9.79 0.51 24.14
CA GLY A 131 10.46 0.43 25.42
C GLY A 131 11.44 1.57 25.74
N THR A 132 11.73 2.49 24.81
CA THR A 132 12.64 3.61 25.05
C THR A 132 11.87 4.88 25.48
N PRO A 133 12.40 5.66 26.44
CA PRO A 133 11.75 6.87 26.96
C PRO A 133 11.70 8.03 25.96
N GLU A 134 12.36 7.93 24.81
CA GLU A 134 12.31 8.93 23.75
C GLU A 134 11.15 8.62 22.79
N ALA A 135 9.92 8.89 23.23
CA ALA A 135 8.76 8.75 22.37
C ALA A 135 8.92 9.67 21.13
N PRO A 136 8.84 9.13 19.90
CA PRO A 136 8.95 9.95 18.70
C PRO A 136 7.79 10.96 18.63
N PRO A 137 7.98 12.10 17.94
CA PRO A 137 6.92 13.08 17.74
C PRO A 137 5.69 12.39 17.15
N ARG A 138 4.52 12.68 17.75
CA ARG A 138 3.22 12.12 17.34
C ARG A 138 2.93 12.53 15.91
N GLU A 139 3.31 11.71 14.93
CA GLU A 139 2.78 11.83 13.59
C GLU A 139 1.25 11.58 13.60
N PRO A 140 0.50 12.22 12.69
CA PRO A 140 -0.94 12.02 12.60
C PRO A 140 -1.25 10.56 12.25
N PHE A 141 -1.88 9.86 13.19
CA PHE A 141 -2.37 8.48 13.10
C PHE A 141 -3.05 8.14 11.76
N ARG A 142 -3.71 9.13 11.13
CA ARG A 142 -4.35 9.01 9.81
C ARG A 142 -3.43 8.49 8.70
N LYS A 143 -2.15 8.91 8.67
CA LYS A 143 -1.20 8.44 7.63
C LYS A 143 -0.83 6.98 7.81
N TRP A 144 -0.84 6.53 9.06
CA TRP A 144 -0.53 5.15 9.42
C TRP A 144 -1.70 4.21 9.14
N ALA A 145 -2.95 4.66 9.35
CA ALA A 145 -4.12 3.79 9.12
C ALA A 145 -4.42 3.53 7.63
N LEU A 146 -4.01 4.41 6.71
CA LEU A 146 -4.43 4.34 5.30
C LEU A 146 -3.92 3.08 4.59
N ILE A 147 -2.67 2.69 4.78
CA ILE A 147 -2.11 1.55 4.04
C ILE A 147 -2.70 0.21 4.51
N PRO A 148 -2.78 -0.08 5.83
CA PRO A 148 -3.52 -1.23 6.32
C PRO A 148 -4.97 -1.27 5.80
N LEU A 149 -5.66 -0.13 5.73
CA LEU A 149 -7.00 -0.05 5.17
C LEU A 149 -7.03 -0.44 3.68
N LEU A 150 -6.09 0.05 2.87
CA LEU A 150 -6.00 -0.32 1.45
C LEU A 150 -5.69 -1.82 1.27
N LEU A 151 -4.78 -2.37 2.07
CA LEU A 151 -4.47 -3.80 2.06
C LEU A 151 -5.69 -4.64 2.47
N PHE A 152 -6.43 -4.19 3.48
CA PHE A 152 -7.67 -4.83 3.91
C PHE A 152 -8.75 -4.80 2.83
N LEU A 153 -8.91 -3.69 2.10
CA LEU A 153 -9.85 -3.60 0.98
C LEU A 153 -9.49 -4.56 -0.16
N LEU A 154 -8.20 -4.72 -0.49
CA LEU A 154 -7.76 -5.69 -1.50
C LEU A 154 -7.99 -7.13 -1.02
N MET A 155 -7.64 -7.44 0.22
CA MET A 155 -7.81 -8.77 0.81
C MET A 155 -9.29 -9.17 0.87
N THR A 156 -10.17 -8.24 1.27
CA THR A 156 -11.62 -8.49 1.28
C THR A 156 -12.16 -8.66 -0.13
N ASN A 157 -11.67 -7.91 -1.13
CA ASN A 157 -12.03 -8.11 -2.53
C ASN A 157 -11.60 -9.48 -3.07
N TRP A 158 -10.45 -9.99 -2.63
CA TRP A 158 -9.98 -11.33 -3.00
C TRP A 158 -10.87 -12.44 -2.43
N LEU A 159 -11.27 -12.30 -1.17
CA LEU A 159 -12.15 -13.28 -0.50
C LEU A 159 -13.59 -13.21 -0.98
N TYR A 160 -14.04 -12.00 -1.31
CA TYR A 160 -15.40 -11.73 -1.76
C TYR A 160 -15.34 -10.61 -2.81
N PRO A 161 -15.70 -10.87 -4.09
CA PRO A 161 -15.49 -9.93 -5.20
C PRO A 161 -16.49 -8.76 -5.17
N TRP A 162 -16.51 -7.99 -4.08
CA TRP A 162 -17.44 -6.89 -3.84
C TRP A 162 -17.27 -5.78 -4.88
N ALA A 163 -16.06 -5.58 -5.43
CA ALA A 163 -15.86 -4.59 -6.48
C ALA A 163 -16.64 -4.96 -7.74
N ALA A 164 -16.65 -6.25 -8.10
CA ALA A 164 -17.48 -6.77 -9.19
C ALA A 164 -18.98 -6.56 -8.86
N TYR A 165 -19.39 -6.83 -7.62
CA TYR A 165 -20.76 -6.62 -7.18
C TYR A 165 -21.21 -5.17 -7.29
N VAL A 166 -20.42 -4.23 -6.78
CA VAL A 166 -20.72 -2.79 -6.83
C VAL A 166 -20.80 -2.31 -8.28
N ARG A 167 -19.84 -2.70 -9.13
CA ARG A 167 -19.83 -2.33 -10.54
C ARG A 167 -21.01 -2.92 -11.31
N PHE A 168 -21.41 -4.15 -10.97
CA PHE A 168 -22.62 -4.78 -11.50
C PHE A 168 -23.87 -4.01 -11.06
N GLN A 169 -24.03 -3.69 -9.78
CA GLN A 169 -25.18 -2.92 -9.28
C GLN A 169 -25.31 -1.57 -9.97
N MET A 170 -24.19 -0.87 -10.21
CA MET A 170 -24.18 0.38 -10.99
C MET A 170 -24.58 0.19 -12.46
N SER A 171 -24.40 -1.00 -13.02
CA SER A 171 -24.72 -1.33 -14.42
C SER A 171 -26.04 -2.07 -14.59
N LYS A 172 -26.71 -2.46 -13.50
CA LYS A 172 -27.86 -3.36 -13.49
C LYS A 172 -29.02 -2.86 -14.36
N SER A 173 -29.34 -1.56 -14.27
CA SER A 173 -30.43 -0.97 -15.08
C SER A 173 -30.17 -1.03 -16.59
N ALA A 174 -28.91 -0.88 -17.00
CA ALA A 174 -28.50 -1.00 -18.41
C ALA A 174 -28.64 -2.44 -18.90
N PHE A 175 -28.23 -3.40 -18.07
CA PHE A 175 -28.40 -4.82 -18.36
C PHE A 175 -29.88 -5.24 -18.44
N GLU A 176 -30.71 -4.81 -17.50
CA GLU A 176 -32.17 -5.07 -17.55
C GLU A 176 -32.82 -4.45 -18.79
N SER A 177 -32.38 -3.26 -19.19
CA SER A 177 -32.87 -2.61 -20.41
C SER A 177 -32.44 -3.37 -21.66
N ALA A 178 -31.21 -3.87 -21.70
CA ALA A 178 -30.70 -4.69 -22.80
C ALA A 178 -31.43 -6.04 -22.88
N ALA A 179 -31.70 -6.66 -21.73
CA ALA A 179 -32.47 -7.89 -21.58
C ALA A 179 -33.91 -7.72 -22.09
N LYS A 180 -34.63 -6.68 -21.65
CA LYS A 180 -36.01 -6.40 -22.08
C LYS A 180 -36.13 -6.16 -23.58
N LYS A 181 -35.14 -5.50 -24.17
CA LYS A 181 -35.11 -5.25 -25.62
C LYS A 181 -34.80 -6.49 -26.44
N GLN A 182 -34.45 -7.62 -25.79
CA GLN A 182 -33.91 -8.82 -26.43
C GLN A 182 -32.93 -8.44 -27.54
N THR A 183 -32.07 -7.47 -27.25
CA THR A 183 -31.22 -6.85 -28.26
C THR A 183 -30.29 -7.96 -28.75
N LYS A 184 -30.62 -8.59 -29.88
CA LYS A 184 -29.71 -9.52 -30.54
C LYS A 184 -28.51 -8.67 -30.91
N ILE A 185 -27.46 -8.72 -30.09
CA ILE A 185 -26.18 -8.14 -30.49
C ILE A 185 -25.79 -8.93 -31.73
N VAL A 186 -25.77 -8.25 -32.86
CA VAL A 186 -25.35 -8.84 -34.12
C VAL A 186 -23.90 -9.26 -33.92
N SER A 187 -23.67 -10.57 -33.95
CA SER A 187 -22.37 -11.23 -33.86
C SER A 187 -21.29 -10.42 -34.59
N GLY A 188 -20.39 -9.75 -33.86
CA GLY A 188 -19.20 -9.18 -34.45
C GLY A 188 -18.63 -7.91 -33.81
N SER A 189 -19.44 -7.07 -33.15
CA SER A 189 -18.93 -5.82 -32.54
C SER A 189 -19.14 -5.80 -31.03
N PRO A 190 -18.07 -5.65 -30.22
CA PRO A 190 -18.20 -5.44 -28.78
C PRO A 190 -19.09 -4.23 -28.48
N GLN A 191 -20.10 -4.41 -27.63
CA GLN A 191 -21.03 -3.36 -27.22
C GLN A 191 -20.82 -3.00 -25.75
N ARG A 192 -20.86 -1.71 -25.43
CA ARG A 192 -20.84 -1.27 -24.03
C ARG A 192 -22.25 -1.32 -23.42
N ILE A 193 -22.42 -2.11 -22.37
CA ILE A 193 -23.64 -2.18 -21.56
C ILE A 193 -23.30 -1.74 -20.14
N GLY A 194 -23.70 -0.52 -19.79
CA GLY A 194 -23.30 0.12 -18.52
C GLY A 194 -21.78 0.32 -18.43
N LEU A 195 -21.16 -0.20 -17.37
CA LEU A 195 -19.71 -0.16 -17.17
C LEU A 195 -18.98 -1.34 -17.80
N TYR A 196 -19.67 -2.27 -18.47
CA TYR A 196 -19.08 -3.47 -19.03
C TYR A 196 -19.02 -3.41 -20.56
N VAL A 197 -18.00 -4.06 -21.12
CA VAL A 197 -17.91 -4.32 -22.55
C VAL A 197 -18.38 -5.75 -22.77
N VAL A 198 -19.56 -5.89 -23.37
CA VAL A 198 -20.19 -7.17 -23.69
C VAL A 198 -19.81 -7.52 -25.13
N ARG A 199 -19.21 -8.69 -25.33
CA ARG A 199 -18.81 -9.15 -26.66
C ARG A 199 -19.94 -9.86 -27.38
N TRP A 200 -20.65 -10.72 -26.66
CA TRP A 200 -21.70 -11.57 -27.20
C TRP A 200 -22.87 -11.65 -26.23
N THR A 201 -24.06 -11.77 -26.80
CA THR A 201 -25.28 -12.10 -26.06
C THR A 201 -25.89 -13.34 -26.65
N ARG A 202 -26.14 -14.35 -25.83
CA ARG A 202 -26.88 -15.55 -26.22
C ARG A 202 -28.24 -15.54 -25.53
N VAL A 203 -29.29 -15.76 -26.31
CA VAL A 203 -30.66 -15.94 -25.80
C VAL A 203 -30.97 -17.42 -25.93
N GLU A 204 -31.25 -18.09 -24.82
CA GLU A 204 -31.61 -19.50 -24.80
C GLU A 204 -33.10 -19.68 -25.12
N PRO A 205 -33.54 -20.87 -25.60
CA PRO A 205 -34.94 -21.13 -25.96
C PRO A 205 -35.93 -20.92 -24.80
N ASN A 206 -35.46 -21.03 -23.56
CA ASN A 206 -36.25 -20.82 -22.34
C ASN A 206 -36.40 -19.33 -21.96
N GLY A 207 -35.77 -18.41 -22.69
CA GLY A 207 -35.80 -16.98 -22.45
C GLY A 207 -34.66 -16.44 -21.57
N ASP A 208 -33.74 -17.30 -21.12
CA ASP A 208 -32.57 -16.87 -20.38
C ASP A 208 -31.57 -16.16 -21.28
N MET A 209 -30.79 -15.25 -20.70
CA MET A 209 -29.80 -14.46 -21.43
C MET A 209 -28.44 -14.52 -20.78
N PHE A 210 -27.42 -14.86 -21.58
CA PHE A 210 -26.03 -14.82 -21.18
C PHE A 210 -25.32 -13.65 -21.86
N PHE A 211 -24.68 -12.80 -21.06
CA PHE A 211 -23.89 -11.64 -21.48
C PHE A 211 -22.41 -11.95 -21.28
N GLU A 212 -21.69 -12.24 -22.35
CA GLU A 212 -20.25 -12.54 -22.30
C GLU A 212 -19.45 -11.23 -22.21
N VAL A 213 -18.68 -11.06 -21.13
CA VAL A 213 -17.96 -9.81 -20.81
C VAL A 213 -16.45 -9.98 -20.89
N GLY A 214 -15.98 -11.23 -20.81
CA GLY A 214 -14.57 -11.58 -20.77
C GLY A 214 -14.00 -12.07 -22.10
N THR A 215 -12.70 -12.37 -22.08
CA THR A 215 -11.93 -12.86 -23.24
C THR A 215 -11.08 -14.06 -22.85
N SER A 216 -11.41 -14.70 -21.73
CA SER A 216 -10.58 -15.73 -21.15
C SER A 216 -10.28 -16.79 -22.22
N PHE A 217 -9.03 -17.23 -22.25
CA PHE A 217 -8.56 -18.21 -23.22
C PHE A 217 -9.19 -19.59 -23.02
N ILE A 218 -9.69 -19.88 -21.81
CA ILE A 218 -10.13 -21.21 -21.40
C ILE A 218 -11.66 -21.30 -21.38
N ASP A 219 -12.33 -20.36 -20.70
CA ASP A 219 -13.78 -20.37 -20.50
C ASP A 219 -14.42 -19.01 -20.83
N ALA A 220 -15.65 -19.01 -21.33
CA ALA A 220 -16.44 -17.79 -21.53
C ALA A 220 -17.08 -17.39 -20.20
N PHE A 221 -16.75 -16.22 -19.67
CA PHE A 221 -17.34 -15.69 -18.43
C PHE A 221 -18.24 -14.50 -18.71
N GLY A 222 -19.30 -14.39 -17.91
CA GLY A 222 -20.31 -13.38 -18.13
C GLY A 222 -21.32 -13.24 -17.00
N PHE A 223 -22.34 -12.46 -17.30
CA PHE A 223 -23.52 -12.31 -16.47
C PHE A 223 -24.67 -13.11 -17.06
N TRP A 224 -25.35 -13.87 -16.23
CA TRP A 224 -26.54 -14.61 -16.61
C TRP A 224 -27.77 -13.93 -16.05
N TYR A 225 -28.74 -13.67 -16.91
CA TYR A 225 -30.10 -13.27 -16.54
C TYR A 225 -31.06 -14.44 -16.70
N ILE A 226 -31.73 -14.81 -15.62
CA ILE A 226 -32.62 -15.98 -15.56
C ILE A 226 -34.02 -15.50 -15.22
N ALA A 227 -34.93 -15.64 -16.18
CA ALA A 227 -36.27 -15.09 -16.06
C ALA A 227 -37.18 -15.99 -15.20
N ASN A 228 -37.00 -17.31 -15.28
CA ASN A 228 -37.92 -18.31 -14.73
C ASN A 228 -37.18 -19.30 -13.81
N GLU A 229 -37.35 -19.17 -12.49
CA GLU A 229 -36.76 -20.02 -11.43
C GLU A 229 -35.22 -20.22 -11.50
N PRO A 230 -34.50 -20.52 -10.40
CA PRO A 230 -33.08 -20.83 -10.51
C PRO A 230 -32.92 -22.09 -11.39
N PRO A 231 -32.00 -22.08 -12.37
CA PRO A 231 -31.86 -23.20 -13.28
C PRO A 231 -31.44 -24.42 -12.46
N SER A 232 -32.00 -25.59 -12.77
CA SER A 232 -31.32 -26.82 -12.43
C SER A 232 -29.94 -26.76 -13.10
N LEU A 233 -28.86 -27.04 -12.36
CA LEU A 233 -27.46 -27.10 -12.83
C LEU A 233 -27.27 -28.22 -13.88
N THR A 234 -27.98 -28.16 -14.99
CA THR A 234 -28.03 -29.19 -16.02
C THR A 234 -27.27 -28.71 -17.25
N GLY A 235 -25.98 -29.05 -17.36
CA GLY A 235 -25.19 -28.91 -18.60
C GLY A 235 -23.76 -28.37 -18.44
N LYS A 236 -23.26 -27.73 -19.51
CA LYS A 236 -21.92 -27.11 -19.66
C LYS A 236 -21.71 -25.83 -18.85
N TRP A 237 -22.74 -25.38 -18.16
CA TRP A 237 -22.82 -24.06 -17.57
C TRP A 237 -22.75 -24.13 -16.06
N TYR A 238 -22.02 -23.21 -15.45
CA TYR A 238 -21.94 -23.11 -14.00
C TYR A 238 -22.20 -21.67 -13.54
N THR A 239 -22.94 -21.55 -12.43
CA THR A 239 -23.16 -20.29 -11.72
C THR A 239 -22.25 -20.28 -10.50
N GLU A 240 -21.32 -19.32 -10.42
CA GLU A 240 -20.42 -19.19 -9.27
C GLU A 240 -21.07 -18.38 -8.15
N HIS A 241 -21.68 -17.25 -8.51
CA HIS A 241 -22.13 -16.27 -7.53
C HIS A 241 -23.49 -15.69 -7.91
N MET A 242 -24.44 -15.76 -6.99
CA MET A 242 -25.72 -15.06 -7.10
C MET A 242 -25.54 -13.58 -6.78
N LEU A 243 -25.90 -12.71 -7.73
CA LEU A 243 -25.84 -11.26 -7.56
C LEU A 243 -27.17 -10.71 -7.05
N THR A 244 -28.28 -11.15 -7.66
CA THR A 244 -29.66 -10.84 -7.26
C THR A 244 -30.57 -12.01 -7.66
N ASN A 245 -31.88 -11.92 -7.39
CA ASN A 245 -32.85 -12.99 -7.67
C ASN A 245 -32.80 -13.56 -9.10
N HIS A 246 -32.44 -12.75 -10.09
CA HIS A 246 -32.41 -13.13 -11.50
C HIS A 246 -31.03 -13.03 -12.14
N TRP A 247 -30.00 -12.65 -11.37
CA TRP A 247 -28.68 -12.34 -11.93
C TRP A 247 -27.59 -13.16 -11.26
N TYR A 248 -26.77 -13.79 -12.08
CA TYR A 248 -25.68 -14.65 -11.66
C TYR A 248 -24.39 -14.31 -12.40
N ILE A 249 -23.25 -14.51 -11.75
CA ILE A 249 -21.95 -14.62 -12.42
C ILE A 249 -21.75 -16.10 -12.75
N GLY A 250 -21.39 -16.39 -14.00
CA GLY A 250 -21.17 -17.75 -14.45
C GLY A 250 -20.36 -17.83 -15.72
N GLY A 251 -20.12 -19.06 -16.17
CA GLY A 251 -19.40 -19.32 -17.40
C GLY A 251 -19.78 -20.61 -18.11
N GLU A 252 -19.35 -20.71 -19.37
CA GLU A 252 -19.43 -21.92 -20.21
C GLU A 252 -18.11 -22.68 -20.07
N ARG A 253 -18.15 -23.94 -19.61
CA ARG A 253 -17.01 -24.85 -19.78
C ARG A 253 -17.02 -25.39 -21.20
N PHE A 254 -15.92 -25.18 -21.92
CA PHE A 254 -15.77 -25.70 -23.29
C PHE A 254 -15.66 -27.23 -23.33
#